data_AF-A0A537IAT1-F1
#
_entry.id   AF-A0A537IAT1-F1
#
_cell.length_a   1.000
_cell.length_b   1.000
_cell.length_c   1.000
_cell.angle_alpha   90.00
_cell.angle_beta   90.00
_cell.angle_gamma   90.00
#
_symmetry.space_group_name_H-M   'P 1'
#
loop_
_entity.id
_entity.type
_entity.pdbx_description
1 polymer ?
#
loop_
_entity_poly.entity_id
_entity_poly.type
_entity_poly.pdbx_seq_one_letter_code
_entity_poly.pdbx_strand_id
1 'polypeptide(L)'
;MARYQPFEIIGYHSCDKDVGLNVLTGKTDLLSSNNDWDWLGDGVYFWEQDPKRALHYAVEVANGKQFNKTGIKTPFILGAVVQLGNCLNLVESESLNLLKDAHYGLAKVYGDLNKEMPVNKGANRKLDCAVIRFIHQTSRHSKLPEYDTIRSAFDEGEKVYEGANFTTHHHIQVSVINRSLINGYFLPRPLEEFNPYLFNDYKQT
;
A
#
# COMPACT_ATOMS: atom_id res chain seq x y z
N MET A 1 -11.61 -1.69 -16.61
CA MET A 1 -11.35 -3.06 -17.14
C MET A 1 -10.09 -3.01 -18.00
N ALA A 2 -8.94 -3.51 -17.53
CA ALA A 2 -7.74 -3.61 -18.36
C ALA A 2 -7.91 -4.78 -19.35
N ARG A 3 -8.08 -4.48 -20.65
CA ARG A 3 -8.47 -5.45 -21.68
C ARG A 3 -7.33 -6.32 -22.23
N TYR A 4 -6.08 -6.18 -21.77
CA TYR A 4 -4.94 -6.94 -22.32
C TYR A 4 -3.91 -7.31 -21.24
N GLN A 5 -3.86 -8.61 -20.92
CA GLN A 5 -2.90 -9.34 -20.06
C GLN A 5 -2.77 -8.89 -18.59
N PRO A 6 -2.41 -9.80 -17.65
CA PRO A 6 -2.08 -9.38 -16.29
C PRO A 6 -0.81 -8.53 -16.35
N PHE A 7 -0.99 -7.22 -16.16
CA PHE A 7 0.13 -6.29 -15.95
C PHE A 7 0.87 -6.74 -14.69
N GLU A 8 2.11 -7.16 -14.86
CA GLU A 8 3.00 -7.58 -13.78
C GLU A 8 3.88 -6.40 -13.39
N ILE A 9 4.00 -6.16 -12.09
CA ILE A 9 4.87 -5.13 -11.53
C ILE A 9 5.84 -5.77 -10.54
N ILE A 10 6.95 -5.05 -10.30
CA ILE A 10 7.78 -5.30 -9.13
C ILE A 10 7.33 -4.34 -8.02
N GLY A 11 6.91 -4.92 -6.90
CA GLY A 11 6.59 -4.20 -5.67
C GLY A 11 7.66 -4.42 -4.60
N TYR A 12 7.87 -3.44 -3.74
CA TYR A 12 8.76 -3.57 -2.58
C TYR A 12 7.98 -3.40 -1.29
N HIS A 13 8.26 -4.22 -0.28
CA HIS A 13 7.56 -4.22 1.01
C HIS A 13 8.55 -4.06 2.16
N SER A 14 8.31 -3.07 3.01
CA SER A 14 9.11 -2.78 4.20
C SER A 14 8.65 -3.62 5.38
N CYS A 15 9.56 -4.31 6.04
CA CYS A 15 9.26 -5.13 7.20
C CYS A 15 10.47 -5.23 8.15
N ASP A 16 10.28 -5.90 9.27
CA ASP A 16 11.39 -6.32 10.11
C ASP A 16 12.16 -7.47 9.45
N LYS A 17 13.50 -7.50 9.62
CA LYS A 17 14.38 -8.54 9.06
C LYS A 17 13.89 -9.96 9.35
N ASP A 18 13.43 -10.26 10.57
CA ASP A 18 13.00 -11.61 10.91
C ASP A 18 11.72 -12.00 10.16
N VAL A 19 10.81 -11.05 9.96
CA VAL A 19 9.61 -11.24 9.13
C VAL A 19 10.02 -11.50 7.68
N GLY A 20 10.88 -10.65 7.12
CA GLY A 20 11.35 -10.77 5.75
C GLY A 20 12.03 -12.12 5.46
N LEU A 21 12.93 -12.57 6.34
CA LEU A 21 13.60 -13.86 6.20
C LEU A 21 12.63 -15.05 6.31
N ASN A 22 11.64 -14.97 7.19
CA ASN A 22 10.62 -16.01 7.29
C ASN A 22 9.74 -16.07 6.03
N VAL A 23 9.44 -14.93 5.41
CA VAL A 23 8.71 -14.87 4.13
C VAL A 23 9.55 -15.47 2.99
N LEU A 24 10.83 -15.08 2.87
CA LEU A 24 11.72 -15.60 1.83
C LEU A 24 11.95 -17.11 1.92
N THR A 25 11.90 -17.67 3.12
CA THR A 25 12.10 -19.11 3.37
C THR A 25 10.80 -19.91 3.36
N GLY A 26 9.65 -19.27 3.06
CA GLY A 26 8.35 -19.94 2.99
C GLY A 26 7.80 -20.38 4.35
N LYS A 27 8.31 -19.84 5.45
CA LYS A 27 7.81 -20.14 6.81
C LYS A 27 6.52 -19.38 7.12
N THR A 28 6.30 -18.23 6.50
CA THR A 28 5.11 -17.40 6.63
C THR A 28 4.88 -16.62 5.35
N ASP A 29 3.68 -16.07 5.18
CA ASP A 29 3.37 -15.04 4.19
C ASP A 29 3.28 -13.65 4.84
N LEU A 30 3.32 -12.61 4.01
CA LEU A 30 2.92 -11.28 4.43
C LEU A 30 1.44 -11.26 4.82
N LEU A 31 1.15 -10.67 5.97
CA LEU A 31 -0.20 -10.51 6.49
C LEU A 31 -0.87 -9.31 5.83
N SER A 32 -2.14 -9.49 5.45
CA SER A 32 -2.96 -8.39 4.96
C SER A 32 -3.23 -7.41 6.09
N SER A 33 -3.06 -6.12 5.81
CA SER A 33 -3.50 -5.06 6.71
C SER A 33 -5.01 -4.84 6.58
N ASN A 34 -5.64 -4.52 7.69
CA ASN A 34 -7.08 -4.23 7.78
C ASN A 34 -7.39 -3.09 8.77
N ASN A 35 -6.46 -2.15 8.94
CA ASN A 35 -6.71 -1.01 9.82
C ASN A 35 -7.74 -0.07 9.18
N ASP A 36 -8.45 0.72 9.98
CA ASP A 36 -9.43 1.69 9.49
C ASP A 36 -8.80 2.97 8.92
N TRP A 37 -7.47 3.10 8.93
CA TRP A 37 -6.71 4.23 8.39
C TRP A 37 -5.81 3.87 7.21
N ASP A 38 -5.85 2.62 6.74
CA ASP A 38 -5.03 2.18 5.61
C ASP A 38 -5.53 2.82 4.32
N TRP A 39 -4.66 3.56 3.63
CA TRP A 39 -5.06 4.50 2.58
C TRP A 39 -5.86 3.85 1.45
N LEU A 40 -5.30 2.80 0.85
CA LEU A 40 -5.91 2.02 -0.22
C LEU A 40 -6.77 0.86 0.30
N GLY A 41 -7.36 0.96 1.49
CA GLY A 41 -8.20 -0.09 2.07
C GLY A 41 -7.43 -1.29 2.63
N ASP A 42 -7.95 -2.49 2.43
CA ASP A 42 -7.32 -3.71 2.95
C ASP A 42 -6.25 -4.22 1.96
N GLY A 43 -5.27 -4.97 2.46
CA GLY A 43 -4.30 -5.67 1.61
C GLY A 43 -2.86 -5.64 2.09
N VAL A 44 -1.98 -6.20 1.27
CA VAL A 44 -0.52 -6.12 1.44
C VAL A 44 0.02 -4.97 0.60
N TYR A 45 0.72 -4.04 1.24
CA TYR A 45 1.15 -2.79 0.62
C TYR A 45 2.56 -2.89 0.03
N PHE A 46 2.70 -2.39 -1.20
CA PHE A 46 3.98 -2.34 -1.92
C PHE A 46 4.23 -0.97 -2.54
N TRP A 47 5.47 -0.51 -2.45
CA TRP A 47 5.99 0.56 -3.31
C TRP A 47 6.26 -0.02 -4.69
N GLU A 48 5.59 0.47 -5.72
CA GLU A 48 5.81 0.01 -7.09
C GLU A 48 7.14 0.58 -7.61
N GLN A 49 8.04 -0.31 -8.00
CA GLN A 49 9.32 0.01 -8.65
C GLN A 49 10.27 0.92 -7.83
N ASP A 50 10.02 1.13 -6.54
CA ASP A 50 10.84 2.01 -5.69
C ASP A 50 11.37 1.30 -4.42
N PRO A 51 12.49 0.56 -4.53
CA PRO A 51 13.08 -0.11 -3.38
C PRO A 51 13.70 0.88 -2.38
N LYS A 52 14.10 2.08 -2.83
CA LYS A 52 14.72 3.10 -1.97
C LYS A 52 13.70 3.69 -1.02
N ARG A 53 12.52 4.07 -1.53
CA ARG A 53 11.44 4.58 -0.69
C ARG A 53 10.98 3.53 0.32
N ALA A 54 10.88 2.26 -0.09
CA ALA A 54 10.56 1.17 0.82
C ALA A 54 11.61 1.06 1.95
N LEU A 55 12.91 1.09 1.64
CA LEU A 55 13.95 1.03 2.66
C LEU A 55 13.90 2.27 3.58
N HIS A 56 13.72 3.47 3.01
CA HIS A 56 13.55 4.69 3.80
C HIS A 56 12.40 4.55 4.79
N TYR A 57 11.25 4.04 4.36
CA TYR A 57 10.10 3.81 5.25
C TYR A 57 10.46 2.84 6.39
N ALA A 58 11.16 1.74 6.08
CA ALA A 58 11.59 0.78 7.09
C ALA A 58 12.48 1.44 8.16
N VAL A 59 13.42 2.29 7.74
CA VAL A 59 14.31 3.06 8.62
C VAL A 59 13.55 4.12 9.42
N GLU A 60 12.59 4.82 8.82
CA GLU A 60 11.74 5.80 9.50
C GLU A 60 10.91 5.15 10.62
N VAL A 61 10.32 3.99 10.35
CA VAL A 61 9.58 3.21 11.37
C VAL A 61 10.51 2.74 12.47
N ALA A 62 11.69 2.21 12.13
CA ALA A 62 12.63 1.71 13.13
C ALA A 62 13.20 2.79 14.05
N ASN A 63 13.29 4.02 13.56
CA ASN A 63 13.67 5.21 14.32
C ASN A 63 12.48 5.93 14.99
N GLY A 64 11.25 5.38 14.91
CA GLY A 64 10.06 5.98 15.51
C GLY A 64 9.57 7.27 14.86
N LYS A 65 10.07 7.60 13.65
CA LYS A 65 9.64 8.78 12.88
C LYS A 65 8.33 8.53 12.12
N GLN A 66 8.04 7.26 11.85
CA GLN A 66 6.81 6.82 11.20
C GLN A 66 6.12 5.76 12.05
N PHE A 67 4.81 5.91 12.23
CA PHE A 67 4.02 4.93 12.98
C PHE A 67 3.72 3.69 12.12
N ASN A 68 3.99 2.51 12.68
CA ASN A 68 3.49 1.23 12.18
C ASN A 68 3.06 0.38 13.39
N LYS A 69 1.93 -0.32 13.25
CA LYS A 69 1.38 -1.19 14.30
C LYS A 69 2.33 -2.33 14.65
N THR A 70 2.95 -2.93 13.63
CA THR A 70 4.06 -3.87 13.78
C THR A 70 5.36 -3.08 13.59
N GLY A 71 5.94 -2.65 14.70
CA GLY A 71 7.21 -1.91 14.67
C GLY A 71 8.32 -2.71 13.96
N ILE A 72 9.31 -1.99 13.43
CA ILE A 72 10.47 -2.56 12.75
C ILE A 72 11.67 -2.37 13.68
N LYS A 73 12.37 -3.46 14.04
CA LYS A 73 13.58 -3.41 14.87
C LYS A 73 14.82 -3.32 13.99
N THR A 74 14.88 -4.13 12.94
CA THR A 74 15.95 -4.09 11.93
C THR A 74 15.32 -3.84 10.57
N PRO A 75 15.53 -2.66 9.95
CA PRO A 75 14.99 -2.33 8.64
C PRO A 75 15.37 -3.36 7.59
N PHE A 76 14.36 -3.83 6.86
CA PHE A 76 14.50 -4.81 5.82
C PHE A 76 13.42 -4.60 4.77
N ILE A 77 13.73 -4.92 3.51
CA ILE A 77 12.74 -4.91 2.43
C ILE A 77 12.74 -6.21 1.64
N LEU A 78 11.54 -6.61 1.23
CA LEU A 78 11.30 -7.66 0.25
C LEU A 78 11.02 -7.02 -1.11
N GLY A 79 11.51 -7.64 -2.18
CA GLY A 79 10.93 -7.49 -3.51
C GLY A 79 9.82 -8.53 -3.71
N ALA A 80 8.81 -8.20 -4.50
CA ALA A 80 7.72 -9.08 -4.86
C ALA A 80 7.38 -8.93 -6.34
N VAL A 81 7.11 -10.04 -7.00
CA VAL A 81 6.53 -10.07 -8.35
C VAL A 81 5.02 -10.13 -8.19
N VAL A 82 4.32 -9.08 -8.62
CA VAL A 82 2.88 -8.91 -8.37
C VAL A 82 2.13 -8.79 -9.69
N GLN A 83 1.15 -9.68 -9.91
CA GLN A 83 0.17 -9.50 -10.97
C GLN A 83 -0.96 -8.58 -10.48
N LEU A 84 -1.36 -7.60 -11.29
CA LEU A 84 -2.40 -6.66 -10.89
C LEU A 84 -3.83 -7.22 -11.01
N GLY A 85 -4.06 -8.25 -11.82
CA GLY A 85 -5.40 -8.84 -11.99
C GLY A 85 -6.48 -7.82 -12.37
N ASN A 86 -7.66 -7.91 -11.77
CA ASN A 86 -8.68 -6.87 -11.83
C ASN A 86 -8.27 -5.71 -10.90
N CYS A 87 -7.52 -4.74 -11.43
CA CYS A 87 -7.00 -3.62 -10.66
C CYS A 87 -7.91 -2.40 -10.68
N LEU A 88 -8.18 -1.83 -9.49
CA LEU A 88 -8.68 -0.47 -9.35
C LEU A 88 -7.50 0.51 -9.48
N ASN A 89 -7.22 0.94 -10.71
CA ASN A 89 -6.12 1.86 -11.00
C ASN A 89 -6.59 3.31 -10.90
N LEU A 90 -6.36 3.96 -9.75
CA LEU A 90 -6.80 5.33 -9.44
C LEU A 90 -5.98 6.42 -10.16
N VAL A 91 -5.07 6.03 -11.04
CA VAL A 91 -4.46 6.96 -12.03
C VAL A 91 -5.37 7.14 -13.25
N GLU A 92 -6.32 6.23 -13.49
CA GLU A 92 -7.24 6.27 -14.62
C GLU A 92 -8.51 7.07 -14.29
N SER A 93 -8.96 7.88 -15.25
CA SER A 93 -10.14 8.75 -15.07
C SER A 93 -11.43 7.97 -14.78
N GLU A 94 -11.61 6.77 -15.34
CA GLU A 94 -12.78 5.93 -15.07
C GLU A 94 -12.81 5.45 -13.61
N SER A 95 -11.66 5.00 -13.09
CA SER A 95 -11.52 4.58 -11.69
C SER A 95 -11.74 5.74 -10.72
N LEU A 96 -11.30 6.95 -11.10
CA LEU A 96 -11.55 8.17 -10.31
C LEU A 96 -13.03 8.54 -10.26
N ASN A 97 -13.78 8.36 -11.35
CA ASN A 97 -15.23 8.53 -11.35
C ASN A 97 -15.92 7.51 -10.43
N LEU A 98 -15.50 6.25 -10.47
CA LEU A 98 -16.01 5.22 -9.55
C LEU A 98 -15.73 5.58 -8.08
N LEU A 99 -14.53 6.08 -7.77
CA LEU A 99 -14.17 6.51 -6.42
C LEU A 99 -15.08 7.64 -5.93
N LYS A 100 -15.39 8.60 -6.81
CA LYS A 100 -16.31 9.72 -6.54
C LYS A 100 -17.73 9.22 -6.26
N ASP A 101 -18.25 8.33 -7.08
CA ASP A 101 -19.58 7.74 -6.91
C ASP A 101 -19.68 6.92 -5.63
N ALA A 102 -18.63 6.16 -5.31
CA ALA A 102 -18.53 5.43 -4.06
C ALA A 102 -18.54 6.35 -2.84
N HIS A 103 -17.84 7.49 -2.89
CA HIS A 103 -17.89 8.50 -1.84
C HIS A 103 -19.30 9.06 -1.65
N TYR A 104 -20.02 9.39 -2.73
CA TYR A 104 -21.41 9.85 -2.63
C TYR A 104 -22.34 8.79 -2.03
N GLY A 105 -22.19 7.53 -2.45
CA GLY A 105 -22.96 6.42 -1.88
C GLY A 105 -22.68 6.24 -0.39
N LEU A 106 -21.41 6.30 0.02
CA LEU A 106 -20.99 6.22 1.42
C LEU A 106 -21.60 7.36 2.25
N ALA A 107 -21.53 8.60 1.74
CA ALA A 107 -22.10 9.77 2.42
C ALA A 107 -23.61 9.65 2.64
N LYS A 108 -24.34 9.11 1.65
CA LYS A 108 -25.78 8.83 1.79
C LYS A 108 -26.05 7.82 2.90
N VAL A 109 -25.32 6.69 2.91
CA VAL A 109 -25.47 5.66 3.95
C VAL A 109 -25.19 6.22 5.35
N TYR A 110 -24.15 7.05 5.51
CA TYR A 110 -23.85 7.69 6.78
C TYR A 110 -24.95 8.68 7.21
N GLY A 111 -25.48 9.46 6.27
CA GLY A 111 -26.60 10.36 6.50
C GLY A 111 -27.86 9.62 6.94
N ASP A 112 -28.24 8.55 6.25
CA ASP A 112 -29.40 7.72 6.58
C ASP A 112 -29.28 7.08 7.98
N LEU A 113 -28.04 6.81 8.42
CA LEU A 113 -27.73 6.26 9.75
C LEU A 113 -27.49 7.32 10.83
N ASN A 114 -27.61 8.62 10.51
CA ASN A 114 -27.24 9.74 11.38
C ASN A 114 -25.82 9.61 11.98
N LYS A 115 -24.86 9.15 11.17
CA LYS A 115 -23.44 9.03 11.55
C LYS A 115 -22.60 10.10 10.88
N GLU A 116 -21.58 10.57 11.58
CA GLU A 116 -20.58 11.47 11.00
C GLU A 116 -19.66 10.74 10.03
N MET A 117 -19.40 11.36 8.89
CA MET A 117 -18.47 10.81 7.91
C MET A 117 -17.04 10.76 8.47
N PRO A 118 -16.26 9.71 8.15
CA PRO A 118 -14.84 9.71 8.43
C PRO A 118 -14.13 10.86 7.70
N VAL A 119 -13.00 11.29 8.22
CA VAL A 119 -12.19 12.37 7.63
C VAL A 119 -10.73 11.94 7.53
N ASN A 120 -10.06 12.41 6.47
CA ASN A 120 -8.61 12.31 6.39
C ASN A 120 -7.98 13.41 7.25
N LYS A 121 -6.98 13.07 8.08
CA LYS A 121 -6.29 14.03 8.94
C LYS A 121 -4.83 13.65 9.14
N GLY A 122 -3.90 14.55 8.80
CA GLY A 122 -2.47 14.28 8.89
C GLY A 122 -2.11 13.07 8.02
N ALA A 123 -1.48 12.05 8.61
CA ALA A 123 -1.19 10.77 7.95
C ALA A 123 -2.38 9.77 7.96
N ASN A 124 -3.44 10.06 8.71
CA ASN A 124 -4.61 9.18 8.80
C ASN A 124 -5.50 9.34 7.55
N ARG A 125 -5.80 8.21 6.88
CA ARG A 125 -6.57 8.15 5.63
C ARG A 125 -7.92 7.45 5.80
N LYS A 126 -8.59 7.67 6.93
CA LYS A 126 -9.83 6.98 7.31
C LYS A 126 -10.98 7.18 6.32
N LEU A 127 -11.10 8.36 5.70
CA LEU A 127 -12.13 8.57 4.68
C LEU A 127 -11.84 7.74 3.43
N ASP A 128 -10.60 7.83 2.92
CA ASP A 128 -10.20 7.09 1.71
C ASP A 128 -10.36 5.58 1.92
N CYS A 129 -9.88 5.07 3.07
CA CYS A 129 -10.05 3.67 3.48
C CYS A 129 -11.52 3.24 3.44
N ALA A 130 -12.41 4.06 4.01
CA ALA A 130 -13.84 3.78 4.05
C ALA A 130 -14.48 3.79 2.66
N VAL A 131 -14.09 4.72 1.78
CA VAL A 131 -14.57 4.79 0.39
C VAL A 131 -14.15 3.56 -0.39
N ILE A 132 -12.88 3.16 -0.30
CA ILE A 132 -12.39 1.94 -0.94
C ILE A 132 -13.13 0.70 -0.44
N ARG A 133 -13.30 0.56 0.88
CA ARG A 133 -14.06 -0.55 1.46
C ARG A 133 -15.52 -0.53 1.01
N PHE A 134 -16.12 0.63 0.82
CA PHE A 134 -17.47 0.77 0.28
C PHE A 134 -17.57 0.26 -1.16
N ILE A 135 -16.57 0.52 -2.02
CA ILE A 135 -16.49 -0.08 -3.37
C ILE A 135 -16.54 -1.60 -3.27
N HIS A 136 -15.70 -2.21 -2.43
CA HIS A 136 -15.69 -3.67 -2.26
C HIS A 136 -17.00 -4.22 -1.71
N GLN A 137 -17.59 -3.56 -0.71
CA GLN A 137 -18.88 -3.97 -0.13
C GLN A 137 -20.01 -3.92 -1.17
N THR A 138 -20.07 -2.84 -1.97
CA THR A 138 -21.09 -2.68 -3.03
C THR A 138 -20.88 -3.67 -4.18
N SER A 139 -19.64 -3.94 -4.57
CA SER A 139 -19.33 -4.99 -5.55
C SER A 139 -19.80 -6.36 -5.08
N ARG A 140 -19.52 -6.75 -3.83
CA ARG A 140 -20.02 -8.02 -3.25
C ARG A 140 -21.53 -8.11 -3.25
N HIS A 141 -22.21 -7.05 -2.80
CA HIS A 141 -23.67 -7.00 -2.76
C HIS A 141 -24.29 -7.13 -4.17
N SER A 142 -23.65 -6.49 -5.15
CA SER A 142 -24.08 -6.48 -6.55
C SER A 142 -23.59 -7.68 -7.36
N LYS A 143 -22.85 -8.61 -6.74
CA LYS A 143 -22.20 -9.76 -7.41
C LYS A 143 -21.30 -9.37 -8.58
N LEU A 144 -20.65 -8.21 -8.48
CA LEU A 144 -19.63 -7.76 -9.43
C LEU A 144 -18.26 -8.34 -9.04
N PRO A 145 -17.34 -8.52 -10.01
CA PRO A 145 -15.97 -8.91 -9.70
C PRO A 145 -15.33 -7.98 -8.67
N GLU A 146 -14.72 -8.54 -7.64
CA GLU A 146 -13.92 -7.77 -6.69
C GLU A 146 -12.61 -7.33 -7.34
N TYR A 147 -12.04 -6.23 -6.85
CA TYR A 147 -10.70 -5.83 -7.25
C TYR A 147 -9.66 -6.67 -6.53
N ASP A 148 -8.68 -7.15 -7.28
CA ASP A 148 -7.56 -7.93 -6.77
C ASP A 148 -6.46 -7.02 -6.20
N THR A 149 -6.28 -5.84 -6.80
CA THR A 149 -5.32 -4.84 -6.37
C THR A 149 -5.89 -3.42 -6.51
N ILE A 150 -5.34 -2.50 -5.75
CA ILE A 150 -5.61 -1.07 -5.87
C ILE A 150 -4.29 -0.34 -6.05
N ARG A 151 -4.21 0.53 -7.04
CA ARG A 151 -3.00 1.24 -7.44
C ARG A 151 -3.26 2.73 -7.50
N SER A 152 -2.40 3.53 -6.89
CA SER A 152 -2.52 4.99 -6.94
C SER A 152 -1.16 5.68 -6.79
N ALA A 153 -1.03 6.88 -7.36
CA ALA A 153 0.09 7.77 -7.08
C ALA A 153 -0.14 8.46 -5.73
N PHE A 154 0.87 8.47 -4.86
CA PHE A 154 0.82 9.04 -3.53
C PHE A 154 1.74 10.25 -3.41
N ASP A 155 1.14 11.42 -3.20
CA ASP A 155 1.84 12.65 -2.86
C ASP A 155 2.25 12.65 -1.38
N GLU A 156 3.32 11.92 -1.08
CA GLU A 156 3.85 11.79 0.29
C GLU A 156 5.06 12.71 0.52
N GLY A 157 5.16 13.25 1.73
CA GLY A 157 6.28 14.07 2.18
C GLY A 157 6.07 15.56 1.91
N GLU A 158 7.17 16.31 2.00
CA GLU A 158 7.18 17.75 1.77
C GLU A 158 7.42 18.05 0.30
N LYS A 159 7.14 19.29 -0.12
CA LYS A 159 7.49 19.76 -1.47
C LYS A 159 9.00 19.67 -1.69
N VAL A 160 9.43 19.15 -2.84
CA VAL A 160 10.86 19.00 -3.16
C VAL A 160 11.61 20.33 -3.33
N TYR A 161 10.88 21.40 -3.64
CA TYR A 161 11.36 22.78 -3.69
C TYR A 161 10.16 23.75 -3.57
N GLU A 162 10.45 25.03 -3.34
CA GLU A 162 9.40 26.05 -3.21
C GLU A 162 8.48 26.09 -4.44
N GLY A 163 7.16 26.06 -4.20
CA GLY A 163 6.16 26.04 -5.27
C GLY A 163 5.95 24.69 -5.97
N ALA A 164 6.69 23.63 -5.62
CA ALA A 164 6.55 22.33 -6.29
C ALA A 164 5.16 21.69 -6.11
N ASN A 165 4.75 20.93 -7.12
CA ASN A 165 3.70 19.91 -7.03
C ASN A 165 4.27 18.49 -6.83
N PHE A 166 5.60 18.35 -6.83
CA PHE A 166 6.27 17.09 -6.51
C PHE A 166 6.65 17.07 -5.03
N THR A 167 6.57 15.89 -4.42
CA THR A 167 6.90 15.70 -3.01
C THR A 167 8.10 14.76 -2.83
N THR A 168 8.82 14.89 -1.73
CA THR A 168 10.09 14.18 -1.45
C THR A 168 9.94 12.67 -1.38
N HIS A 169 8.73 12.19 -1.15
CA HIS A 169 8.41 10.76 -1.09
C HIS A 169 7.33 10.40 -2.11
N HIS A 170 7.16 11.16 -3.19
CA HIS A 170 6.18 10.84 -4.23
C HIS A 170 6.46 9.44 -4.83
N HIS A 171 5.47 8.56 -4.83
CA HIS A 171 5.61 7.19 -5.35
C HIS A 171 4.27 6.61 -5.79
N ILE A 172 4.30 5.46 -6.47
CA ILE A 172 3.09 4.66 -6.70
C ILE A 172 2.98 3.62 -5.60
N GLN A 173 1.84 3.63 -4.91
CA GLN A 173 1.51 2.63 -3.90
C GLN A 173 0.52 1.62 -4.49
N VAL A 174 0.75 0.35 -4.20
CA VAL A 174 -0.16 -0.73 -4.56
C VAL A 174 -0.59 -1.49 -3.31
N SER A 175 -1.89 -1.69 -3.13
CA SER A 175 -2.44 -2.65 -2.17
C SER A 175 -2.86 -3.91 -2.91
N VAL A 176 -2.32 -5.05 -2.49
CA VAL A 176 -2.67 -6.38 -3.02
C VAL A 176 -3.65 -7.04 -2.07
N ILE A 177 -4.91 -7.13 -2.50
CA ILE A 177 -6.00 -7.72 -1.73
C ILE A 177 -5.99 -9.24 -1.95
N ASN A 178 -5.90 -9.65 -3.22
CA ASN A 178 -5.78 -11.05 -3.58
C ASN A 178 -4.31 -11.49 -3.55
N ARG A 179 -3.88 -12.03 -2.41
CA ARG A 179 -2.49 -12.47 -2.20
C ARG A 179 -2.05 -13.61 -3.12
N SER A 180 -2.96 -14.33 -3.78
CA SER A 180 -2.57 -15.35 -4.77
C SER A 180 -1.93 -14.76 -6.02
N LEU A 181 -2.03 -13.43 -6.22
CA LEU A 181 -1.37 -12.71 -7.31
C LEU A 181 0.06 -12.25 -6.97
N ILE A 182 0.55 -12.57 -5.78
CA ILE A 182 1.96 -12.41 -5.44
C ILE A 182 2.67 -13.69 -5.87
N ASN A 183 3.33 -13.63 -7.03
CA ASN A 183 3.96 -14.79 -7.66
C ASN A 183 5.21 -15.26 -6.92
N GLY A 184 5.83 -14.38 -6.14
CA GLY A 184 6.98 -14.73 -5.32
C GLY A 184 7.64 -13.52 -4.69
N TYR A 185 8.46 -13.79 -3.68
CA TYR A 185 9.28 -12.81 -2.99
C TYR A 185 10.76 -13.04 -3.29
N PHE A 186 11.54 -11.97 -3.28
CA PHE A 186 12.98 -12.02 -3.50
C PHE A 186 13.73 -10.97 -2.68
N LEU A 187 15.04 -11.17 -2.53
CA LEU A 187 15.94 -10.17 -2.00
C LEU A 187 16.36 -9.19 -3.10
N PRO A 188 15.99 -7.90 -3.04
CA PRO A 188 16.37 -6.95 -4.06
C PRO A 188 17.86 -6.67 -4.02
N ARG A 189 18.46 -6.47 -5.22
CA ARG A 189 19.88 -6.18 -5.40
C ARG A 189 20.09 -4.75 -5.89
N PRO A 190 21.18 -4.06 -5.48
CA PRO A 190 22.27 -4.54 -4.62
C PRO A 190 21.87 -4.74 -3.15
N LEU A 191 22.40 -5.77 -2.49
CA LEU A 191 22.03 -6.08 -1.10
C LEU A 191 22.53 -5.01 -0.14
N GLU A 192 23.70 -4.44 -0.42
CA GLU A 192 24.34 -3.40 0.36
C GLU A 192 23.54 -2.10 0.32
N GLU A 193 22.76 -1.89 -0.75
CA GLU A 193 21.93 -0.71 -0.95
C GLU A 193 20.52 -0.91 -0.39
N PHE A 194 19.90 -2.06 -0.66
CA PHE A 194 18.49 -2.28 -0.35
C PHE A 194 18.24 -3.08 0.93
N ASN A 195 19.23 -3.80 1.43
CA ASN A 195 19.19 -4.50 2.71
C ASN A 195 20.54 -4.38 3.46
N PRO A 196 21.03 -3.15 3.74
CA PRO A 196 22.35 -2.92 4.35
C PRO A 196 22.53 -3.59 5.71
N TYR A 197 21.44 -3.89 6.42
CA TYR A 197 21.43 -4.49 7.76
C TYR A 197 21.14 -6.00 7.75
N LEU A 198 21.19 -6.65 6.57
CA LEU A 198 21.06 -8.10 6.48
C LEU A 198 22.20 -8.80 7.23
N PHE A 199 23.44 -8.35 7.01
CA PHE A 199 24.65 -8.92 7.63
C PHE A 199 25.34 -7.98 8.63
N ASN A 200 24.80 -6.77 8.81
CA ASN A 200 25.35 -5.76 9.71
C ASN A 200 24.37 -5.43 10.84
N ASP A 201 24.90 -5.00 11.98
CA ASP A 201 24.08 -4.52 13.09
C ASP A 201 23.37 -3.22 12.70
N TYR A 202 22.07 -3.14 13.01
CA TYR A 202 21.33 -1.88 12.94
C TYR A 202 21.39 -1.19 14.29
N LYS A 203 21.78 0.09 14.28
CA LYS A 203 21.69 0.98 15.43
C LYS A 203 20.72 2.10 15.09
N GLN A 204 19.73 2.32 15.94
CA GLN A 204 18.81 3.44 15.80
C GLN A 204 19.60 4.76 15.83
N THR A 205 19.17 5.71 15.01
CA THR A 205 19.80 7.01 14.81
C THR A 205 18.87 8.14 15.19
#